data_AF-A0A2E4VGN3-F1
#
_entry.id   AF-A0A2E4VGN3-F1
#
_cell.length_a   1.000
_cell.length_b   1.000
_cell.length_c   1.000
_cell.angle_alpha   90.00
_cell.angle_beta   90.00
_cell.angle_gamma   90.00
#
_symmetry.space_group_name_H-M   'P 1'
#
loop_
_entity.id
_entity.type
_entity.pdbx_description
1 polymer ?
#
loop_
_entity_poly.entity_id
_entity_poly.type
_entity_poly.pdbx_seq_one_letter_code
_entity_poly.pdbx_strand_id
1 'polypeptide(L)'
;MAKQVVHPKIRGFICTNAHPVGCAKNVETQANYVRQAVPSRQTGLNALIIGASTGYGLASRVALATSYGANTIGVFFEKPPVGKKTGTAGYYNSFAFHKHADRQGVKALSINGDAFSD
;
A
#
# COMPACT_ATOMS: atom_id res chain seq x y z
N MET A 1 14.39 -7.36 -9.40
CA MET A 1 14.07 -6.77 -10.72
C MET A 1 15.33 -6.11 -11.26
N ALA A 2 15.64 -6.29 -12.54
CA ALA A 2 16.71 -5.51 -13.17
C ALA A 2 16.36 -4.01 -13.12
N LYS A 3 17.36 -3.15 -12.90
CA LYS A 3 17.17 -1.69 -12.95
C LYS A 3 16.64 -1.32 -14.35
N GLN A 4 15.55 -0.56 -14.38
CA GLN A 4 14.95 -0.06 -15.62
C GLN A 4 14.43 1.36 -15.42
N VAL A 5 14.39 2.15 -16.50
CA VAL A 5 13.75 3.47 -16.53
C VAL A 5 12.26 3.28 -16.80
N VAL A 6 11.40 3.80 -15.93
CA VAL A 6 9.94 3.65 -16.03
C VAL A 6 9.30 4.98 -16.41
N HIS A 7 8.89 5.12 -17.67
CA HIS A 7 8.08 6.26 -18.14
C HIS A 7 6.58 5.93 -18.07
N PRO A 8 5.70 6.91 -17.81
CA PRO A 8 4.25 6.69 -17.84
C PRO A 8 3.78 6.13 -19.19
N LYS A 9 2.93 5.09 -19.16
CA LYS A 9 2.31 4.51 -20.37
C LYS A 9 0.80 4.55 -20.27
N ILE A 10 0.21 5.68 -20.67
CA ILE A 10 -1.19 6.03 -20.45
C ILE A 10 -1.99 5.87 -21.75
N ARG A 11 -3.17 5.24 -21.66
CA ARG A 11 -4.17 5.10 -22.73
C ARG A 11 -5.55 5.37 -22.15
N GLY A 12 -6.13 6.53 -22.49
CA GLY A 12 -7.36 7.00 -21.85
C GLY A 12 -7.16 7.11 -20.33
N PHE A 13 -7.99 6.41 -19.56
CA PHE A 13 -7.93 6.35 -18.10
C PHE A 13 -7.06 5.21 -17.55
N ILE A 14 -6.35 4.47 -18.40
CA ILE A 14 -5.54 3.32 -18.01
C ILE A 14 -4.05 3.66 -18.10
N CYS A 15 -3.34 3.58 -16.97
CA CYS A 15 -1.88 3.52 -16.97
C CYS A 15 -1.42 2.06 -16.92
N THR A 16 -0.69 1.62 -17.94
CA THR A 16 -0.31 0.20 -18.13
C THR A 16 0.94 -0.22 -17.35
N ASN A 17 1.52 0.68 -16.56
CA ASN A 17 2.69 0.43 -15.72
C ASN A 17 2.64 1.27 -14.44
N ALA A 18 3.40 0.87 -13.42
CA ALA A 18 3.60 1.66 -12.20
C ALA A 18 5.08 1.85 -11.85
N HIS A 19 5.41 3.00 -11.27
CA HIS A 19 6.77 3.33 -10.85
C HIS A 19 6.97 2.96 -9.36
N PRO A 20 7.84 1.99 -9.01
CA PRO A 20 7.95 1.49 -7.64
C PRO A 20 8.33 2.57 -6.62
N VAL A 21 9.32 3.41 -6.96
CA VAL A 21 9.75 4.51 -6.08
C VAL A 21 8.66 5.57 -5.90
N GLY A 22 7.94 5.92 -6.98
CA GLY A 22 6.82 6.87 -6.90
C GLY A 22 5.68 6.35 -6.02
N CYS A 23 5.31 5.07 -6.15
CA CYS A 23 4.34 4.44 -5.27
C CYS A 23 4.79 4.46 -3.80
N ALA A 24 6.06 4.16 -3.53
CA ALA A 24 6.59 4.25 -2.17
C ALA A 24 6.53 5.66 -1.60
N LYS A 25 6.88 6.67 -2.41
CA LYS A 25 6.77 8.07 -2.01
C LYS A 25 5.32 8.48 -1.74
N ASN A 26 4.38 7.97 -2.53
CA ASN A 26 2.96 8.24 -2.33
C ASN A 26 2.44 7.71 -0.99
N VAL A 27 2.85 6.49 -0.59
CA VAL A 27 2.50 5.94 0.75
C VAL A 27 3.13 6.76 1.86
N GLU A 28 4.40 7.15 1.71
CA GLU A 28 5.09 8.02 2.68
C GLU A 28 4.37 9.37 2.83
N THR A 29 3.96 10.00 1.73
CA THR A 29 3.20 11.26 1.76
C THR A 29 1.88 11.11 2.51
N GLN A 30 1.13 10.02 2.28
CA GLN A 30 -0.11 9.74 3.03
C GLN A 30 0.15 9.58 4.52
N ALA A 31 1.19 8.82 4.90
CA ALA A 31 1.57 8.66 6.30
C ALA A 31 1.98 9.99 6.96
N ASN A 32 2.75 10.83 6.25
CA ASN A 32 3.14 12.16 6.74
C ASN A 32 1.94 13.07 6.94
N TYR A 33 0.99 13.06 5.99
CA TYR A 33 -0.26 13.80 6.12
C TYR A 33 -1.02 13.37 7.38
N VAL A 34 -1.18 12.06 7.58
CA VAL A 34 -1.86 11.52 8.77
C VAL A 34 -1.16 11.95 10.06
N ARG A 35 0.17 11.90 10.14
CA ARG A 35 0.93 12.36 11.33
C ARG A 35 0.69 13.82 11.66
N GLN A 36 0.46 14.66 10.66
CA GLN A 36 0.20 16.10 10.83
C GLN A 36 -1.28 16.38 11.18
N ALA A 37 -2.20 15.65 10.57
CA ALA A 37 -3.64 15.91 10.67
C ALA A 37 -4.32 15.23 11.86
N VAL A 38 -3.80 14.10 12.33
CA VAL A 38 -4.47 13.24 13.33
C VAL A 38 -3.53 12.97 14.51
N PRO A 39 -3.90 13.40 15.74
CA PRO A 39 -3.12 13.11 16.94
C PRO A 39 -2.85 11.61 17.11
N SER A 40 -1.63 11.27 17.50
CA SER A 40 -1.25 9.88 17.75
C SER A 40 -1.97 9.33 18.98
N ARG A 41 -2.58 8.16 18.83
CA ARG A 41 -3.28 7.41 19.88
C ARG A 41 -2.93 5.93 19.75
N GLN A 42 -2.12 5.40 20.65
CA GLN A 42 -1.80 3.97 20.65
C GLN A 42 -2.98 3.18 21.23
N THR A 43 -3.71 2.47 20.37
CA THR A 43 -4.97 1.81 20.75
C THR A 43 -4.88 0.30 20.85
N GLY A 44 -3.82 -0.32 20.32
CA GLY A 44 -3.70 -1.79 20.26
C GLY A 44 -4.73 -2.46 19.35
N LEU A 45 -5.36 -1.70 18.43
CA LEU A 45 -6.37 -2.23 17.51
C LEU A 45 -5.77 -3.23 16.53
N ASN A 46 -6.58 -4.22 16.16
CA ASN A 46 -6.31 -5.11 15.03
C ASN A 46 -7.37 -4.84 13.96
N ALA A 47 -6.96 -4.56 12.73
CA ALA A 47 -7.86 -4.19 11.64
C ALA A 47 -7.70 -5.11 10.42
N LEU A 48 -8.83 -5.55 9.88
CA LEU A 48 -8.92 -6.18 8.56
C LEU A 48 -9.39 -5.13 7.55
N ILE A 49 -8.66 -5.00 6.44
CA ILE A 49 -9.00 -4.11 5.33
C ILE A 49 -9.14 -4.96 4.06
N ILE A 50 -10.35 -5.03 3.51
CA ILE A 50 -10.64 -5.68 2.22
C ILE A 50 -10.58 -4.61 1.14
N GLY A 51 -9.69 -4.76 0.15
CA GLY A 51 -9.35 -3.72 -0.82
C GLY A 51 -8.21 -2.80 -0.35
N ALA A 52 -7.15 -3.36 0.23
CA ALA A 52 -6.14 -2.62 0.99
C ALA A 52 -4.96 -2.01 0.19
N SER A 53 -4.92 -2.17 -1.14
CA SER A 53 -3.73 -1.86 -1.94
C SER A 53 -3.74 -0.48 -2.61
N THR A 54 -4.92 0.11 -2.83
CA THR A 54 -5.07 1.41 -3.50
C THR A 54 -6.23 2.23 -2.93
N GLY A 55 -6.34 3.49 -3.36
CA GLY A 55 -7.48 4.37 -3.04
C GLY A 55 -7.78 4.48 -1.54
N TYR A 56 -9.07 4.50 -1.21
CA TYR A 56 -9.53 4.65 0.16
C TYR A 56 -9.14 3.48 1.07
N GLY A 57 -9.13 2.25 0.58
CA GLY A 57 -8.73 1.11 1.41
C GLY A 57 -7.26 1.20 1.84
N LEU A 58 -6.37 1.62 0.95
CA LEU A 58 -4.99 1.96 1.32
C LEU A 58 -4.94 3.13 2.32
N ALA A 59 -5.70 4.19 2.09
CA ALA A 59 -5.73 5.36 2.98
C ALA A 59 -6.19 5.00 4.40
N SER A 60 -7.27 4.20 4.52
CA SER A 60 -7.75 3.67 5.81
C SER A 60 -6.66 2.85 6.49
N ARG A 61 -5.99 1.97 5.75
CA ARG A 61 -4.93 1.12 6.29
C ARG A 61 -3.72 1.93 6.77
N VAL A 62 -3.30 2.95 6.01
CA VAL A 62 -2.23 3.89 6.40
C VAL A 62 -2.64 4.68 7.65
N ALA A 63 -3.87 5.20 7.71
CA ALA A 63 -4.35 5.98 8.83
C ALA A 63 -4.37 5.18 10.15
N LEU A 64 -4.91 3.96 10.10
CA LEU A 64 -4.97 3.05 11.25
C LEU A 64 -3.58 2.67 11.75
N ALA A 65 -2.67 2.29 10.85
CA ALA A 65 -1.30 1.94 11.26
C ALA A 65 -0.52 3.16 11.80
N THR A 66 -0.74 4.35 11.25
CA THR A 66 0.08 5.53 11.54
C THR A 66 -0.35 6.26 12.82
N SER A 67 -1.63 6.59 12.97
CA SER A 67 -2.09 7.36 14.13
C SER A 67 -2.66 6.47 15.23
N TYR A 68 -3.17 5.28 14.90
CA TYR A 68 -3.80 4.41 15.89
C TYR A 68 -2.89 3.28 16.42
N GLY A 69 -1.71 3.10 15.81
CA GLY A 69 -0.80 2.01 16.13
C GLY A 69 -1.41 0.62 15.86
N ALA A 70 -2.33 0.53 14.89
CA ALA A 70 -3.06 -0.70 14.65
C ALA A 70 -2.22 -1.74 13.91
N ASN A 71 -2.33 -3.00 14.33
CA ASN A 71 -1.90 -4.12 13.49
C ASN A 71 -2.90 -4.30 12.35
N THR A 72 -2.43 -4.61 11.14
CA THR A 72 -3.31 -4.67 9.96
C THR A 72 -3.16 -5.96 9.17
N ILE A 73 -4.29 -6.55 8.79
CA ILE A 73 -4.39 -7.55 7.73
C ILE A 73 -5.04 -6.87 6.53
N GLY A 74 -4.39 -6.94 5.37
CA GLY A 74 -4.93 -6.38 4.13
C GLY A 74 -5.17 -7.45 3.08
N VAL A 75 -6.36 -7.47 2.48
CA VAL A 75 -6.70 -8.30 1.32
C VAL A 75 -6.73 -7.41 0.08
N PHE A 76 -6.12 -7.86 -1.01
CA PHE A 76 -6.12 -7.16 -2.29
C PHE A 76 -5.85 -8.12 -3.45
N PHE A 77 -6.03 -7.65 -4.69
CA PHE A 77 -5.77 -8.44 -5.89
C PHE A 77 -4.87 -7.67 -6.86
N GLU A 78 -3.57 -7.95 -6.79
CA GLU A 78 -2.52 -7.17 -7.44
C GLU A 78 -1.53 -8.07 -8.18
N LYS A 79 -0.93 -7.54 -9.26
CA LYS A 79 0.04 -8.29 -10.06
C LYS A 79 1.47 -7.94 -9.64
N PRO A 80 2.29 -8.92 -9.23
CA PRO A 80 3.71 -8.69 -9.00
C PRO A 80 4.41 -8.35 -10.33
N PRO A 81 5.57 -7.70 -10.28
CA PRO A 81 6.43 -7.51 -11.45
C PRO A 81 6.91 -8.86 -12.02
N VAL A 82 6.95 -8.97 -13.35
CA VAL A 82 7.41 -10.19 -14.05
C VAL A 82 8.34 -9.83 -15.19
N GLY A 83 9.58 -10.33 -15.15
CA GLY A 83 10.60 -10.04 -16.17
C GLY A 83 10.83 -8.54 -16.33
N LYS A 84 10.55 -8.01 -17.54
CA LYS A 84 10.64 -6.57 -17.87
C LYS A 84 9.35 -5.79 -17.57
N LYS A 85 8.25 -6.45 -17.20
CA LYS A 85 6.97 -5.80 -16.88
C LYS A 85 6.96 -5.38 -15.41
N THR A 86 6.59 -4.13 -15.14
CA THR A 86 6.33 -3.67 -13.77
C THR A 86 5.06 -4.33 -13.22
N GLY A 87 4.95 -4.35 -11.90
CA GLY A 87 3.72 -4.73 -11.21
C GLY A 87 2.68 -3.61 -11.28
N THR A 88 1.50 -3.91 -10.75
CA THR A 88 0.45 -2.91 -10.55
C THR A 88 0.82 -1.93 -9.44
N ALA A 89 0.19 -0.75 -9.44
CA ALA A 89 0.47 0.28 -8.43
C ALA A 89 0.19 -0.23 -7.00
N GLY A 90 -0.90 -0.98 -6.82
CA GLY A 90 -1.26 -1.50 -5.51
C GLY A 90 -0.26 -2.51 -4.96
N TYR A 91 0.39 -3.31 -5.81
CA TYR A 91 1.50 -4.18 -5.40
C TYR A 91 2.63 -3.38 -4.74
N TYR A 92 3.07 -2.30 -5.40
CA TYR A 92 4.14 -1.45 -4.88
C TYR A 92 3.71 -0.63 -3.66
N ASN A 93 2.47 -0.15 -3.62
CA ASN A 93 1.91 0.53 -2.46
C ASN A 93 1.89 -0.39 -1.24
N SER A 94 1.44 -1.64 -1.39
CA SER A 94 1.42 -2.61 -0.29
C SER A 94 2.83 -2.95 0.19
N PHE A 95 3.79 -3.12 -0.71
CA PHE A 95 5.20 -3.30 -0.32
C PHE A 95 5.76 -2.10 0.46
N ALA A 96 5.44 -0.88 0.03
CA ALA A 96 5.84 0.34 0.75
C ALA A 96 5.12 0.47 2.10
N PHE A 97 3.85 0.07 2.18
CA PHE A 97 3.09 0.03 3.43
C PHE A 97 3.72 -0.92 4.44
N HIS A 98 4.13 -2.13 4.03
CA HIS A 98 4.84 -3.07 4.91
C HIS A 98 6.10 -2.44 5.51
N LYS A 99 6.93 -1.80 4.68
CA LYS A 99 8.11 -1.05 5.18
C LYS A 99 7.76 0.07 6.16
N HIS A 100 6.63 0.74 5.94
CA HIS A 100 6.13 1.77 6.87
C HIS A 100 5.66 1.15 8.19
N ALA A 101 4.92 0.05 8.14
CA ALA A 101 4.46 -0.68 9.33
C ALA A 101 5.63 -1.21 10.17
N ASP A 102 6.64 -1.79 9.52
CA ASP A 102 7.87 -2.26 10.18
C ASP A 102 8.58 -1.12 10.94
N ARG A 103 8.67 0.06 10.32
CA ARG A 103 9.26 1.26 10.96
C ARG A 103 8.45 1.77 12.14
N GLN A 104 7.13 1.53 12.15
CA GLN A 104 6.23 1.91 13.24
C GLN A 104 6.16 0.83 14.34
N GLY A 105 6.77 -0.34 14.14
CA GLY A 105 6.72 -1.46 15.08
C GLY A 105 5.35 -2.14 15.16
N VAL A 106 4.50 -1.98 14.15
CA VAL A 106 3.17 -2.62 14.09
C VAL A 106 3.17 -3.79 13.10
N LYS A 107 2.38 -4.83 13.39
CA LYS A 107 2.31 -6.00 12.51
C LYS A 107 1.49 -5.69 11.25
N ALA A 108 2.02 -6.06 10.09
CA ALA A 108 1.31 -6.00 8.82
C ALA A 108 1.32 -7.35 8.12
N LEU A 109 0.14 -7.88 7.80
CA LEU A 109 -0.03 -9.07 6.98
C LEU A 109 -0.79 -8.73 5.71
N SER A 110 -0.51 -9.44 4.62
CA SER A 110 -1.20 -9.21 3.36
C SER A 110 -1.52 -10.49 2.63
N ILE A 111 -2.76 -10.58 2.14
CA ILE A 111 -3.28 -11.67 1.33
C ILE A 111 -3.54 -11.10 -0.05
N ASN A 112 -2.86 -11.66 -1.05
CA ASN A 112 -3.03 -11.28 -2.44
C ASN A 112 -3.85 -12.35 -3.16
N GLY A 113 -5.13 -12.09 -3.40
CA GLY A 113 -6.07 -13.08 -3.92
C GLY A 113 -7.42 -12.47 -4.23
N ASP A 114 -8.31 -13.31 -4.77
CA ASP A 114 -9.71 -12.94 -4.94
C ASP A 114 -10.36 -12.80 -3.56
N ALA A 115 -10.91 -11.64 -3.25
CA ALA A 115 -11.58 -11.40 -1.98
C ALA A 115 -12.99 -12.02 -1.93
N PHE A 116 -13.49 -12.51 -3.06
CA PHE A 116 -14.81 -13.12 -3.19
C PHE A 116 -14.78 -14.66 -3.14
N SER A 117 -13.60 -15.29 -3.13
CA SER A 117 -13.48 -16.74 -3.00
C SER A 117 -13.66 -17.20 -1.55
N ASP A 118 -14.22 -18.41 -1.37
CA ASP A 118 -14.38 -19.09 -0.08
C ASP A 118 -13.05 -19.47 0.59
#